data_AF-A0A7X0NH48-F1
#
_entry.id   AF-A0A7X0NH48-F1
#
_cell.length_a   1.000
_cell.length_b   1.000
_cell.length_c   1.000
_cell.angle_alpha   90.00
_cell.angle_beta   90.00
_cell.angle_gamma   90.00
#
_symmetry.space_group_name_H-M   'P 1'
#
loop_
_entity.id
_entity.type
_entity.pdbx_description
1 polymer ?
#
loop_
_entity_poly.entity_id
_entity_poly.type
_entity_poly.pdbx_seq_one_letter_code
_entity_poly.pdbx_strand_id
1 'polypeptide(L)'
;MGYHGKLVAHGLRALASTTLNEQGFDSDVIEAALAHVDGNEVRRAYNRADYLKRRAKMMMWWSEHIEKCSTGSFSLSGTKLLKVV
;
A
#
# COMPACT_ATOMS: atom_id res chain seq x y z
N MET A 1 -18.90 -16.35 5.65
CA MET A 1 -18.72 -14.97 5.15
C MET A 1 -17.23 -14.70 5.03
N GLY A 2 -16.77 -14.10 3.93
CA GLY A 2 -15.42 -13.53 3.83
C GLY A 2 -14.30 -14.48 3.41
N TYR A 3 -13.20 -13.89 2.92
CA TYR A 3 -12.01 -14.45 2.25
C TYR A 3 -11.14 -15.44 3.08
N HIS A 4 -11.74 -16.24 3.95
CA HIS A 4 -11.05 -17.22 4.79
C HIS A 4 -10.19 -18.18 3.95
N GLY A 5 -8.89 -18.30 4.28
CA GLY A 5 -7.92 -19.10 3.54
C GLY A 5 -7.47 -18.54 2.18
N LYS A 6 -8.06 -17.43 1.71
CA LYS A 6 -7.69 -16.74 0.46
C LYS A 6 -6.99 -15.42 0.69
N LEU A 7 -7.44 -14.66 1.70
CA LEU A 7 -6.85 -13.39 2.10
C LEU A 7 -7.04 -13.20 3.60
N VAL A 8 -5.92 -13.12 4.32
CA VAL A 8 -5.90 -12.87 5.77
C VAL A 8 -5.20 -11.54 6.03
N ALA A 9 -5.46 -10.94 7.20
CA ALA A 9 -4.89 -9.63 7.57
C ALA A 9 -3.37 -9.57 7.42
N HIS A 10 -2.67 -10.68 7.72
CA HIS A 10 -1.22 -10.77 7.52
C HIS A 10 -0.82 -10.63 6.04
N GLY A 11 -1.54 -11.30 5.12
CA GLY A 11 -1.29 -11.21 3.69
C GLY A 11 -1.50 -9.80 3.13
N LEU A 12 -2.46 -9.05 3.67
CA LEU A 12 -2.67 -7.65 3.29
C LEU A 12 -1.48 -6.76 3.69
N ARG A 13 -0.90 -6.99 4.87
CA ARG A 13 0.28 -6.25 5.35
C ARG A 13 1.52 -6.57 4.52
N ALA A 14 1.71 -7.85 4.18
CA ALA A 14 2.80 -8.27 3.31
C ALA A 14 2.69 -7.60 1.93
N LEU A 15 1.49 -7.62 1.34
CA LEU A 15 1.24 -6.97 0.06
C LEU A 15 1.53 -5.46 0.11
N ALA A 16 1.02 -4.75 1.13
CA ALA A 16 1.30 -3.33 1.31
C ALA A 16 2.81 -3.05 1.50
N SER A 17 3.50 -3.87 2.30
CA SER A 17 4.94 -3.72 2.52
C SER A 17 5.72 -3.88 1.22
N THR A 18 5.44 -4.92 0.44
CA THR A 18 6.10 -5.17 -0.85
C THR A 18 5.87 -4.01 -1.81
N THR A 19 4.62 -3.61 -2.04
CA THR A 19 4.30 -2.54 -3.00
C THR A 19 4.91 -1.20 -2.60
N LEU A 20 4.92 -0.85 -1.31
CA LEU A 20 5.52 0.41 -0.83
C LEU A 20 7.05 0.41 -0.96
N ASN A 21 7.70 -0.74 -0.72
CA ASN A 21 9.15 -0.87 -0.94
C ASN A 21 9.50 -0.78 -2.43
N GLU A 22 8.72 -1.43 -3.31
CA GLU A 22 8.91 -1.35 -4.77
C GLU A 22 8.73 0.07 -5.31
N GLN A 23 7.83 0.85 -4.70
CA GLN A 23 7.65 2.27 -5.04
C GLN A 23 8.78 3.18 -4.53
N GLY A 24 9.71 2.64 -3.73
CA GLY A 24 10.89 3.36 -3.22
C GLY A 24 10.62 4.22 -1.99
N PHE A 25 9.56 3.94 -1.22
CA PHE A 25 9.38 4.59 0.07
C PHE A 25 10.44 4.12 1.07
N ASP A 26 10.72 4.97 2.05
CA ASP A 26 11.69 4.71 3.09
C ASP A 26 11.21 3.60 4.02
N SER A 27 12.04 2.58 4.22
CA SER A 27 11.67 1.38 4.98
C SER A 27 11.28 1.70 6.42
N ASP A 28 11.91 2.68 7.09
CA ASP A 28 11.50 3.06 8.45
C ASP A 28 10.08 3.61 8.50
N VAL A 29 9.66 4.35 7.46
CA VAL A 29 8.31 4.90 7.36
C VAL A 29 7.29 3.79 7.12
N ILE A 30 7.65 2.79 6.31
CA ILE A 30 6.82 1.60 6.04
C ILE A 30 6.65 0.78 7.33
N GLU A 31 7.75 0.46 8.00
CA GLU A 31 7.73 -0.35 9.23
C GLU A 31 6.98 0.38 10.36
N ALA A 32 7.16 1.69 10.50
CA ALA A 32 6.40 2.50 11.46
C ALA A 32 4.89 2.51 11.14
N ALA A 33 4.51 2.53 9.86
CA ALA A 33 3.10 2.43 9.46
C ALA A 33 2.52 1.02 9.69
N LEU A 34 3.34 -0.01 9.58
CA LEU A 34 3.01 -1.38 9.94
C LEU A 34 3.14 -1.65 11.43
N ALA A 35 3.36 -0.64 12.29
CA ALA A 35 3.55 -0.82 13.73
C ALA A 35 4.54 -1.96 14.07
N HIS A 36 5.53 -2.17 13.20
CA HIS A 36 6.59 -3.12 13.44
C HIS A 36 7.61 -2.48 14.37
N VAL A 37 8.19 -3.31 15.22
CA VAL A 37 9.20 -2.86 16.17
C VAL A 37 10.58 -3.13 15.55
N ASP A 38 11.40 -2.09 15.44
CA ASP A 38 12.74 -2.19 14.86
C ASP A 38 13.58 -3.22 15.62
N GLY A 39 14.17 -4.18 14.89
CA GLY A 39 14.95 -5.27 15.48
C GLY A 39 16.29 -4.83 16.09
N ASN A 40 16.78 -3.64 15.75
CA ASN A 40 18.02 -3.10 16.29
C ASN A 40 17.74 -2.32 17.59
N GLU A 41 18.05 -2.94 18.73
CA GLU A 41 17.84 -2.34 20.06
C GLU A 41 18.52 -0.98 20.24
N VAL A 42 19.71 -0.79 19.66
CA VAL A 42 20.43 0.48 19.74
C VAL A 42 19.67 1.55 18.97
N ARG A 43 19.27 1.27 17.73
CA ARG A 43 18.49 2.21 16.91
C ARG A 43 17.16 2.56 17.57
N ARG A 44 16.49 1.57 18.16
CA ARG A 44 15.22 1.75 18.90
C ARG A 44 15.38 2.66 20.12
N ALA A 45 16.50 2.56 20.85
CA ALA A 45 16.73 3.38 22.04
C ALA A 45 16.80 4.89 21.73
N TYR A 46 17.30 5.25 20.53
CA TYR A 46 17.50 6.65 20.13
C TYR A 46 16.45 7.16 19.14
N ASN A 47 15.84 6.29 18.33
CA ASN A 47 14.87 6.70 17.33
C ASN A 47 13.46 6.81 17.93
N ARG A 48 13.11 8.02 18.38
CA ARG A 48 11.76 8.38 18.87
C ARG A 48 10.88 9.05 17.80
N ALA A 49 11.31 9.03 16.54
CA ALA A 49 10.58 9.71 15.48
C ALA A 49 9.37 8.89 15.03
N ASP A 50 8.19 9.49 15.09
CA ASP A 50 6.94 8.85 14.60
C ASP A 50 6.76 8.97 13.07
N TYR A 51 7.63 9.78 12.42
CA TYR A 51 7.61 10.07 10.99
C TYR A 51 6.23 10.50 10.44
N LEU A 52 5.37 11.09 11.27
CA LEU A 52 3.96 11.32 10.97
C LEU A 52 3.69 12.02 9.62
N LYS A 53 4.44 13.08 9.30
CA LYS A 53 4.31 13.79 8.02
C LYS A 53 4.68 12.92 6.82
N ARG A 54 5.72 12.09 6.95
CA ARG A 54 6.17 11.17 5.90
C ARG A 54 5.17 10.02 5.73
N ARG A 55 4.67 9.47 6.84
CA ARG A 55 3.61 8.46 6.86
C ARG A 55 2.33 8.97 6.20
N ALA A 56 1.91 10.20 6.49
CA ALA A 56 0.75 10.81 5.85
C ALA A 56 0.92 10.88 4.33
N LYS A 57 2.07 11.35 3.83
CA LYS A 57 2.35 11.41 2.40
C LYS A 57 2.32 10.03 1.74
N MET A 58 2.94 9.04 2.38
CA MET A 58 2.94 7.65 1.90
C MET A 58 1.53 7.06 1.88
N MET A 59 0.73 7.32 2.91
CA MET A 59 -0.65 6.80 3.00
C MET A 59 -1.60 7.48 2.02
N MET A 60 -1.40 8.76 1.71
CA MET A 60 -2.13 9.42 0.62
C MET A 60 -1.85 8.73 -0.71
N TRP A 61 -0.57 8.48 -1.02
CA TRP A 61 -0.20 7.75 -2.23
C TRP A 61 -0.78 6.32 -2.25
N TRP A 62 -0.72 5.60 -1.12
CA TRP A 62 -1.27 4.26 -1.00
C TRP A 62 -2.78 4.23 -1.27
N SER A 63 -3.51 5.22 -0.75
CA SER A 63 -4.94 5.39 -1.03
C SER A 63 -5.19 5.60 -2.53
N GLU A 64 -4.45 6.51 -3.17
CA GLU A 64 -4.58 6.74 -4.61
C GLU A 64 -4.24 5.50 -5.45
N HIS A 65 -3.26 4.71 -5.01
CA HIS A 65 -2.89 3.46 -5.66
C HIS A 65 -4.04 2.44 -5.62
N ILE A 66 -4.65 2.24 -4.45
CA ILE A 66 -5.82 1.36 -4.30
C ILE A 66 -6.97 1.83 -5.19
N GLU A 67 -7.28 3.12 -5.18
CA GLU A 67 -8.34 3.69 -6.01
C GLU A 67 -8.10 3.40 -7.49
N LYS A 68 -6.89 3.67 -7.99
CA LYS A 68 -6.50 3.36 -9.38
C LYS A 68 -6.63 1.88 -9.72
N CYS A 69 -6.19 0.99 -8.83
CA CYS A 69 -6.34 -0.45 -9.01
C CYS A 69 -7.81 -0.89 -9.01
N SER A 70 -8.67 -0.22 -8.24
CA SER A 70 -10.09 -0.53 -8.15
C SER A 70 -10.87 -0.10 -9.39
N THR A 71 -10.48 1.00 -10.03
CA THR A 71 -11.21 1.58 -11.17
C THR A 71 -11.23 0.73 -12.44
N GLY A 72 -10.41 -0.32 -12.53
CA GLY A 72 -10.33 -1.20 -13.70
C GLY A 72 -9.82 -0.46 -14.96
N SER A 73 -8.96 -1.10 -15.73
CA SER A 73 -8.55 -0.55 -17.03
C SER A 73 -9.72 -0.68 -18.01
N PHE A 74 -10.58 0.34 -18.11
CA PHE A 74 -11.59 0.39 -19.17
C PHE A 74 -10.89 0.71 -20.49
N SER A 75 -10.34 -0.32 -21.13
CA SER A 75 -9.77 -0.19 -22.46
C SER A 75 -10.89 0.15 -23.46
N LEU A 76 -10.91 1.39 -23.91
CA LEU A 76 -11.79 1.90 -24.98
C LEU A 76 -11.45 1.34 -26.37
N SER A 77 -10.51 0.40 -26.49
CA SER A 77 -10.07 -0.14 -27.79
C SER A 77 -11.09 -1.05 -28.50
N GLY A 78 -12.30 -1.24 -27.97
CA GLY A 78 -13.31 -2.15 -28.53
C GLY A 78 -14.59 -1.53 -29.13
N THR A 79 -14.84 -0.22 -29.01
CA THR A 79 -16.18 0.35 -29.28
C THR A 79 -16.46 0.80 -30.72
N LYS A 80 -15.61 0.46 -31.70
CA LYS A 80 -15.85 0.86 -33.12
C LYS A 80 -17.02 0.15 -33.82
N LEU A 81 -17.86 -0.62 -33.10
CA LEU A 81 -18.96 -1.40 -33.70
C LEU A 81 -20.35 -1.18 -33.09
N LEU A 82 -20.53 -0.33 -32.07
CA LEU A 82 -21.86 -0.04 -31.53
C LEU A 82 -22.44 1.19 -32.23
N LYS A 83 -22.98 0.97 -33.42
CA LYS A 83 -23.91 1.91 -34.08
C LYS A 83 -25.28 1.69 -33.42
N VAL A 84 -25.69 2.61 -32.55
CA VAL A 84 -27.07 2.65 -32.03
C VAL A 84 -27.96 2.99 -33.22
N VAL A 85 -28.84 2.05 -33.57
CA VAL A 85 -29.97 2.26 -34.50
C VAL A 85 -31.09 2.95 -33.75
#